data_AF-A0A957D165-F1
#
_entry.id   AF-A0A957D165-F1
#
_cell.length_a   1.000
_cell.length_b   1.000
_cell.length_c   1.000
_cell.angle_alpha   90.00
_cell.angle_beta   90.00
_cell.angle_gamma   90.00
#
_symmetry.space_group_name_H-M   'P 1'
#
loop_
_entity.id
_entity.type
_entity.pdbx_description
1 polymer ?
#
loop_
_entity_poly.entity_id
_entity_poly.type
_entity_poly.pdbx_seq_one_letter_code
_entity_poly.pdbx_strand_id
1 'polypeptide(L)'
;LHLNVLANTDPATILAQTERLDLRHTLFVVASKSGRTVETMAAFNYFYNRVAAVVGNEKAGEHFIAITDADSPLAQIATDYQFRHVFYNLTSLISRYAALSYIGLVPAALAGVNLETLLARAEGMACNAHSCNCPLEGDNAAAQLGTALGVLAQAGRNKLTFITSPALAGFADWVEQLLAGSTGKAGVGIIPVVGESVGDSAVYGPDRALLYLRLDGDDSQDTAVSTLQAAGFPVITVRWHDLSDLGGQFFLWQMAATVAAYHLNVNPFSQPQADALKAQIGEIVARIQAKEEPKLPKTAVILDTLPELHRFLAQAQPGTALAIQAFVPQTKEMDALLSTLRTQLRDRYQLATLVGYGPRCLHTIGQMLKGGPQNIYVVQLVATAKQDVPIPDKAGQPDAGLTFGKLQDIQATVDGRALRRAYRHVLHFQLGADVENRLRQFIGEEVAFQIK
;
A
#
# COMPACT_ATOMS: atom_id res chain seq x y z
N LEU A 1 12.75 -21.67 -0.87
CA LEU A 1 11.28 -21.46 -0.82
C LEU A 1 10.98 -20.16 -1.57
N HIS A 2 10.01 -20.14 -2.46
CA HIS A 2 9.61 -18.92 -3.17
C HIS A 2 8.46 -18.26 -2.43
N LEU A 3 8.67 -17.06 -1.87
CA LEU A 3 7.61 -16.29 -1.20
C LEU A 3 6.88 -15.41 -2.22
N ASN A 4 5.56 -15.39 -2.14
CA ASN A 4 4.71 -14.55 -2.97
C ASN A 4 3.59 -13.94 -2.12
N VAL A 5 3.28 -12.67 -2.34
CA VAL A 5 2.26 -11.94 -1.57
C VAL A 5 1.09 -11.60 -2.48
N LEU A 6 -0.09 -12.12 -2.14
CA LEU A 6 -1.33 -11.78 -2.83
C LEU A 6 -2.11 -10.75 -2.00
N ALA A 7 -2.12 -9.51 -2.48
CA ALA A 7 -2.82 -8.39 -1.84
C ALA A 7 -3.78 -7.66 -2.81
N ASN A 8 -4.18 -8.32 -3.89
CA ASN A 8 -5.07 -7.79 -4.92
C ASN A 8 -6.32 -8.69 -5.05
N THR A 9 -7.47 -8.10 -5.38
CA THR A 9 -8.75 -8.78 -5.66
C THR A 9 -9.08 -8.82 -7.15
N ASP A 10 -8.20 -8.30 -8.02
CA ASP A 10 -8.37 -8.38 -9.47
C ASP A 10 -8.46 -9.85 -9.96
N PRO A 11 -9.53 -10.24 -10.68
CA PRO A 11 -9.72 -11.61 -11.16
C PRO A 11 -8.58 -12.16 -12.02
N ALA A 12 -7.99 -11.36 -12.91
CA ALA A 12 -6.92 -11.81 -13.78
C ALA A 12 -5.64 -12.09 -12.97
N THR A 13 -5.37 -11.26 -11.95
CA THR A 13 -4.28 -11.46 -10.99
C THR A 13 -4.50 -12.74 -10.18
N ILE A 14 -5.71 -12.99 -9.69
CA ILE A 14 -6.04 -14.24 -8.97
C ILE A 14 -5.81 -15.48 -9.85
N LEU A 15 -6.29 -15.45 -11.09
CA LEU A 15 -6.11 -16.56 -12.04
C LEU A 15 -4.64 -16.81 -12.36
N ALA A 16 -3.89 -15.76 -12.71
CA ALA A 16 -2.46 -15.86 -13.01
C ALA A 16 -1.65 -16.44 -11.84
N GLN A 17 -2.00 -16.07 -10.59
CA GLN A 17 -1.36 -16.67 -9.42
C GLN A 17 -1.76 -18.13 -9.24
N THR A 18 -3.04 -18.46 -9.45
CA THR A 18 -3.54 -19.83 -9.33
C THR A 18 -2.83 -20.78 -10.30
N GLU A 19 -2.63 -20.36 -11.55
CA GLU A 19 -1.96 -21.16 -12.59
C GLU A 19 -0.47 -21.41 -12.29
N ARG A 20 0.16 -20.54 -11.50
CA ARG A 20 1.60 -20.60 -11.22
C ARG A 20 1.94 -21.47 -10.01
N LEU A 21 0.97 -21.81 -9.17
CA LEU A 21 1.17 -22.51 -7.91
C LEU A 21 0.97 -24.03 -8.07
N ASP A 22 1.91 -24.82 -7.56
CA ASP A 22 1.65 -26.23 -7.27
C ASP A 22 0.92 -26.33 -5.92
N LEU A 23 -0.40 -26.49 -5.98
CA LEU A 23 -1.26 -26.52 -4.80
C LEU A 23 -0.93 -27.66 -3.83
N ARG A 24 -0.32 -28.76 -4.30
CA ARG A 24 0.10 -29.88 -3.42
C ARG A 24 1.36 -29.58 -2.62
N HIS A 25 2.12 -28.56 -3.01
CA HIS A 25 3.40 -28.20 -2.41
C HIS A 25 3.47 -26.73 -2.00
N THR A 26 2.32 -26.06 -1.92
CA THR A 26 2.21 -24.67 -1.49
C THR A 26 1.71 -24.60 -0.05
N LEU A 27 2.35 -23.72 0.74
CA LEU A 27 1.88 -23.29 2.05
C LEU A 27 1.26 -21.88 1.90
N PHE A 28 0.02 -21.73 2.33
CA PHE A 28 -0.70 -20.46 2.37
C PHE A 28 -0.61 -19.85 3.76
N VAL A 29 -0.11 -18.62 3.85
CA VAL A 29 -0.04 -17.84 5.09
C VAL A 29 -1.20 -16.86 5.13
N VAL A 30 -2.24 -17.19 5.91
CA VAL A 30 -3.44 -16.35 6.05
C VAL A 30 -3.22 -15.35 7.17
N ALA A 31 -2.91 -14.10 6.81
CA ALA A 31 -2.58 -13.05 7.77
C ALA A 31 -3.70 -11.99 7.83
N SER A 32 -4.33 -11.84 9.00
CA SER A 32 -5.31 -10.77 9.24
C SER A 32 -5.54 -10.59 10.74
N LYS A 33 -5.11 -9.46 11.31
CA LYS A 33 -5.29 -9.15 12.74
C LYS A 33 -6.73 -9.39 13.22
N SER A 34 -7.70 -8.79 12.55
CA SER A 34 -9.12 -8.89 12.91
C SER A 34 -9.77 -10.22 12.55
N GLY A 35 -9.09 -11.07 11.77
CA GLY A 35 -9.68 -12.24 11.12
C GLY A 35 -10.89 -11.95 10.22
N ARG A 36 -11.10 -10.69 9.79
CA ARG A 36 -12.29 -10.26 9.03
C ARG A 36 -11.97 -9.47 7.76
N THR A 37 -10.69 -9.29 7.42
CA THR A 37 -10.27 -8.55 6.22
C THR A 37 -10.85 -9.24 4.98
N VAL A 38 -11.74 -8.56 4.27
CA VAL A 38 -12.56 -9.15 3.19
C VAL A 38 -11.70 -9.75 2.09
N GLU A 39 -10.62 -9.06 1.71
CA GLU A 39 -9.66 -9.52 0.70
C GLU A 39 -8.98 -10.82 1.13
N THR A 40 -8.49 -10.88 2.37
CA THR A 40 -7.84 -12.06 2.95
C THR A 40 -8.81 -13.24 3.01
N MET A 41 -10.04 -13.00 3.45
CA MET A 41 -11.05 -14.06 3.58
C MET A 41 -11.53 -14.57 2.21
N ALA A 42 -11.69 -13.68 1.23
CA ALA A 42 -12.00 -14.05 -0.15
C ALA A 42 -10.90 -14.93 -0.76
N ALA A 43 -9.64 -14.52 -0.62
CA ALA A 43 -8.49 -15.31 -1.07
C ALA A 43 -8.40 -16.66 -0.34
N PHE A 44 -8.59 -16.68 0.98
CA PHE A 44 -8.62 -17.91 1.76
C PHE A 44 -9.70 -18.89 1.27
N ASN A 45 -10.95 -18.45 1.16
CA ASN A 45 -12.05 -19.30 0.70
C ASN A 45 -11.77 -19.84 -0.71
N TYR A 46 -11.26 -19.00 -1.60
CA TYR A 46 -10.90 -19.41 -2.96
C TYR A 46 -9.80 -20.47 -2.98
N PHE A 47 -8.65 -20.22 -2.33
CA PHE A 47 -7.52 -21.13 -2.37
C PHE A 47 -7.75 -22.40 -1.56
N TYR A 48 -8.48 -22.33 -0.45
CA TYR A 48 -8.85 -23.53 0.31
C TYR A 48 -9.62 -24.52 -0.56
N ASN A 49 -10.63 -24.05 -1.31
CA ASN A 49 -11.40 -24.92 -2.21
C ASN A 49 -10.54 -25.51 -3.34
N ARG A 50 -9.59 -24.74 -3.88
CA ARG A 50 -8.67 -25.21 -4.92
C ARG A 50 -7.73 -26.29 -4.38
N VAL A 51 -7.17 -26.07 -3.19
CA VAL A 51 -6.34 -27.08 -2.51
C VAL A 51 -7.17 -28.33 -2.22
N ALA A 52 -8.35 -28.17 -1.61
CA ALA A 52 -9.24 -29.27 -1.28
C ALA A 52 -9.64 -30.12 -2.48
N ALA A 53 -9.84 -29.51 -3.66
CA ALA A 53 -10.10 -30.25 -4.89
C ALA A 53 -8.95 -31.18 -5.32
N VAL A 54 -7.72 -30.89 -4.88
CA VAL A 54 -6.51 -31.62 -5.27
C VAL A 54 -6.03 -32.60 -4.20
N VAL A 55 -6.21 -32.27 -2.91
CA VAL A 55 -5.72 -33.07 -1.77
C VAL A 55 -6.81 -33.65 -0.87
N GLY A 56 -8.08 -33.27 -1.09
CA GLY A 56 -9.22 -33.62 -0.26
C GLY A 56 -9.48 -32.62 0.88
N ASN A 57 -10.75 -32.43 1.25
CA ASN A 57 -11.16 -31.48 2.31
C ASN A 57 -10.46 -31.74 3.65
N GLU A 58 -10.33 -33.01 4.06
CA GLU A 58 -9.74 -33.39 5.34
C GLU A 58 -8.26 -33.00 5.47
N LYS A 59 -7.53 -32.94 4.34
CA LYS A 59 -6.09 -32.62 4.31
C LYS A 59 -5.80 -31.18 3.90
N ALA A 60 -6.80 -30.47 3.38
CA ALA A 60 -6.60 -29.12 2.87
C ALA A 60 -6.08 -28.16 3.94
N GLY A 61 -6.53 -28.30 5.19
CA GLY A 61 -6.06 -27.55 6.35
C GLY A 61 -4.54 -27.58 6.54
N GLU A 62 -3.92 -28.71 6.22
CA GLU A 62 -2.48 -28.87 6.30
C GLU A 62 -1.71 -27.99 5.30
N HIS A 63 -2.36 -27.27 4.39
CA HIS A 63 -1.69 -26.32 3.50
C HIS A 63 -1.78 -24.88 3.99
N PHE A 64 -2.31 -24.65 5.20
CA PHE A 64 -2.56 -23.31 5.71
C PHE A 64 -1.93 -23.12 7.10
N ILE A 65 -1.43 -21.90 7.32
CA ILE A 65 -1.14 -21.35 8.66
C ILE A 65 -1.86 -20.01 8.80
N ALA A 66 -2.16 -19.61 10.03
CA ALA A 66 -2.77 -18.32 10.32
C ALA A 66 -1.85 -17.43 11.14
N ILE A 67 -1.90 -16.11 10.89
CA ILE A 67 -1.32 -15.07 11.73
C ILE A 67 -2.43 -14.08 12.08
N THR A 68 -2.89 -14.09 13.33
CA THR A 68 -4.14 -13.42 13.72
C THR A 68 -4.21 -13.13 15.23
N ASP A 69 -5.21 -12.38 15.69
CA ASP A 69 -5.48 -12.22 17.13
C ASP A 69 -6.20 -13.46 17.70
N ALA A 70 -5.97 -13.78 18.98
CA ALA A 70 -6.46 -15.01 19.62
C ALA A 70 -7.98 -15.22 19.53
N ASP A 71 -8.76 -14.15 19.67
CA ASP A 71 -10.23 -14.20 19.67
C ASP A 71 -10.86 -13.82 18.31
N SER A 72 -10.05 -13.85 17.25
CA SER A 72 -10.51 -13.48 15.91
C SER A 72 -11.29 -14.62 15.23
N PRO A 73 -12.20 -14.34 14.28
CA PRO A 73 -12.85 -15.39 13.48
C PRO A 73 -11.85 -16.25 12.71
N LEU A 74 -10.69 -15.71 12.31
CA LEU A 74 -9.65 -16.47 11.64
C LEU A 74 -8.99 -17.50 12.58
N ALA A 75 -8.88 -17.23 13.89
CA ALA A 75 -8.41 -18.22 14.85
C ALA A 75 -9.38 -19.41 14.96
N GLN A 76 -10.68 -19.12 14.96
CA GLN A 76 -11.71 -20.16 14.92
C GLN A 76 -11.65 -20.97 13.63
N ILE A 77 -11.56 -20.29 12.48
CA ILE A 77 -11.40 -20.95 11.17
C ILE A 77 -10.17 -21.85 11.16
N ALA A 78 -9.03 -21.38 11.66
CA ALA A 78 -7.82 -22.19 11.70
C ALA A 78 -8.00 -23.47 12.54
N THR A 79 -8.81 -23.41 13.60
CA THR A 79 -9.16 -24.57 14.42
C THR A 79 -10.13 -25.49 13.67
N ASP A 80 -11.24 -24.95 13.16
CA ASP A 80 -12.30 -25.70 12.48
C ASP A 80 -11.78 -26.44 11.23
N TYR A 81 -10.84 -25.82 10.52
CA TYR A 81 -10.24 -26.34 9.31
C TYR A 81 -8.86 -26.99 9.55
N GLN A 82 -8.46 -27.20 10.81
CA GLN A 82 -7.24 -27.92 11.19
C GLN A 82 -5.96 -27.40 10.49
N PHE A 83 -5.73 -26.09 10.55
CA PHE A 83 -4.51 -25.47 10.03
C PHE A 83 -3.26 -26.04 10.74
N ARG A 84 -2.12 -26.06 10.04
CA ARG A 84 -0.86 -26.56 10.63
C ARG A 84 -0.46 -25.81 11.89
N HIS A 85 -0.70 -24.50 11.92
CA HIS A 85 -0.32 -23.65 13.04
C HIS A 85 -1.07 -22.31 13.04
N VAL A 86 -1.17 -21.70 14.22
CA VAL A 86 -1.70 -20.36 14.42
C VAL A 86 -0.70 -19.54 15.22
N PHE A 87 -0.21 -18.46 14.63
CA PHE A 87 0.62 -17.46 15.31
C PHE A 87 -0.27 -16.35 15.85
N TYR A 88 -0.36 -16.23 17.17
CA TYR A 88 -1.17 -15.21 17.82
C TYR A 88 -0.41 -13.89 17.97
N ASN A 89 -0.97 -12.80 17.44
CA ASN A 89 -0.38 -11.47 17.57
C ASN A 89 -0.45 -10.94 19.01
N LEU A 90 0.44 -9.99 19.32
CA LEU A 90 0.29 -9.12 20.48
C LEU A 90 -0.84 -8.11 20.21
N THR A 91 -1.91 -8.19 21.00
CA THR A 91 -3.15 -7.42 20.79
C THR A 91 -2.94 -5.90 20.79
N SER A 92 -1.93 -5.40 21.50
CA SER A 92 -1.58 -3.97 21.58
C SER A 92 -0.91 -3.41 20.32
N LEU A 93 -0.38 -4.25 19.41
CA LEU A 93 0.33 -3.78 18.22
C LEU A 93 -0.62 -3.45 17.08
N ILE A 94 -0.49 -2.26 16.51
CA ILE A 94 -1.21 -1.87 15.30
C ILE A 94 -0.49 -2.40 14.04
N SER A 95 -1.23 -2.71 12.98
CA SER A 95 -0.69 -3.49 11.84
C SER A 95 0.53 -2.87 11.16
N ARG A 96 0.56 -1.55 10.95
CA ARG A 96 1.69 -0.87 10.29
C ARG A 96 2.96 -0.82 11.15
N TYR A 97 2.87 -1.12 12.44
CA TYR A 97 4.01 -1.26 13.37
C TYR A 97 4.37 -2.74 13.62
N ALA A 98 3.78 -3.68 12.87
CA ALA A 98 3.91 -5.11 13.13
C ALA A 98 5.02 -5.81 12.30
N ALA A 99 5.91 -5.07 11.63
CA ALA A 99 6.97 -5.65 10.80
C ALA A 99 7.93 -6.58 11.58
N LEU A 100 8.17 -6.26 12.86
CA LEU A 100 8.99 -7.07 13.77
C LEU A 100 8.14 -8.00 14.67
N SER A 101 6.87 -8.22 14.36
CA SER A 101 6.03 -9.23 14.99
C SER A 101 5.90 -10.46 14.09
N TYR A 102 5.10 -11.47 14.48
CA TYR A 102 4.85 -12.65 13.65
C TYR A 102 4.41 -12.33 12.22
N ILE A 103 3.71 -11.21 11.99
CA ILE A 103 3.30 -10.78 10.66
C ILE A 103 4.50 -10.62 9.70
N GLY A 104 5.63 -10.08 10.17
CA GLY A 104 6.84 -9.98 9.35
C GLY A 104 7.83 -11.13 9.59
N LEU A 105 7.97 -11.59 10.84
CA LEU A 105 8.96 -12.60 11.21
C LEU A 105 8.66 -13.98 10.65
N VAL A 106 7.39 -14.39 10.58
CA VAL A 106 7.03 -15.72 10.04
C VAL A 106 7.34 -15.81 8.54
N PRO A 107 6.88 -14.88 7.67
CA PRO A 107 7.30 -14.86 6.27
C PRO A 107 8.82 -14.71 6.09
N ALA A 108 9.49 -13.91 6.92
CA ALA A 108 10.94 -13.74 6.86
C ALA A 108 11.69 -15.05 7.17
N ALA A 109 11.28 -15.79 8.21
CA ALA A 109 11.85 -17.10 8.53
C ALA A 109 11.65 -18.09 7.37
N LEU A 110 10.44 -18.14 6.79
CA LEU A 110 10.14 -19.01 5.65
C LEU A 110 10.95 -18.65 4.40
N ALA A 111 11.31 -17.37 4.23
CA ALA A 111 12.18 -16.89 3.18
C ALA A 111 13.68 -17.12 3.46
N GLY A 112 14.05 -17.63 4.64
CA GLY A 112 15.44 -17.91 5.02
C GLY A 112 16.20 -16.70 5.57
N VAL A 113 15.50 -15.64 6.01
CA VAL A 113 16.13 -14.49 6.68
C VAL A 113 16.67 -14.92 8.04
N ASN A 114 17.91 -14.53 8.35
CA ASN A 114 18.50 -14.73 9.68
C ASN A 114 17.79 -13.83 10.70
N LEU A 115 16.82 -14.39 11.42
CA LEU A 115 16.03 -13.64 12.40
C LEU A 115 16.85 -13.18 13.61
N GLU A 116 17.89 -13.92 14.01
CA GLU A 116 18.76 -13.50 15.12
C GLU A 116 19.46 -12.20 14.78
N THR A 117 20.04 -12.11 13.58
CA THR A 117 20.70 -10.87 13.11
C THR A 117 19.67 -9.75 12.93
N LEU A 118 18.51 -10.04 12.33
CA LEU A 118 17.45 -9.06 12.14
C LEU A 118 17.00 -8.44 13.48
N LEU A 119 16.72 -9.28 14.47
CA LEU A 119 16.26 -8.83 15.79
C LEU A 119 17.37 -8.14 16.58
N ALA A 120 18.62 -8.64 16.53
CA ALA A 120 19.75 -7.98 17.18
C ALA A 120 19.99 -6.56 16.64
N ARG A 121 19.82 -6.34 15.33
CA ARG A 121 19.90 -5.01 14.71
C ARG A 121 18.75 -4.10 15.16
N ALA A 122 17.54 -4.64 15.28
CA ALA A 122 16.39 -3.91 15.81
C ALA A 122 16.60 -3.49 17.28
N GLU A 123 17.07 -4.41 18.12
CA GLU A 123 17.38 -4.18 19.54
C GLU A 123 18.48 -3.12 19.71
N GLY A 124 19.54 -3.18 18.89
CA GLY A 124 20.60 -2.16 18.87
C GLY A 124 20.04 -0.77 18.57
N MET A 125 19.19 -0.65 17.54
CA MET A 125 18.55 0.63 17.23
C MET A 125 17.61 1.10 18.35
N ALA A 126 16.86 0.18 18.96
CA ALA A 126 15.98 0.51 20.09
C ALA A 126 16.77 1.02 21.30
N CYS A 127 17.93 0.42 21.58
CA CYS A 127 18.85 0.89 22.62
C CYS A 127 19.37 2.29 22.30
N ASN A 128 19.83 2.55 21.06
CA ASN A 128 20.31 3.86 20.63
C ASN A 128 19.23 4.95 20.71
N ALA A 129 17.98 4.59 20.42
CA ALA A 129 16.84 5.50 20.49
C ALA A 129 16.27 5.72 21.91
N HIS A 130 16.82 5.07 22.93
CA HIS A 130 16.33 5.18 24.30
C HIS A 130 16.59 6.56 24.91
N SER A 131 15.76 6.99 25.87
CA SER A 131 15.83 8.32 26.49
C SER A 131 17.15 8.61 27.23
N CYS A 132 17.85 7.58 27.69
CA CYS A 132 19.16 7.72 28.34
C CYS A 132 20.28 8.07 27.35
N ASN A 133 20.09 7.81 26.05
CA ASN A 133 20.99 8.24 24.98
C ASN A 133 20.63 9.63 24.41
N CYS A 134 19.76 10.37 25.12
CA CYS A 134 19.22 11.66 24.68
C CYS A 134 19.78 12.85 25.49
N PRO A 135 20.79 13.55 24.94
CA PRO A 135 20.90 15.01 25.05
C PRO A 135 20.51 15.69 23.72
N LEU A 136 20.43 17.03 23.70
CA LEU A 136 20.28 17.85 22.49
C LEU A 136 21.30 17.52 21.36
N GLU A 137 22.40 16.84 21.69
CA GLU A 137 23.48 16.40 20.80
C GLU A 137 23.53 14.85 20.60
N GLY A 138 22.52 14.10 21.04
CA GLY A 138 22.56 12.62 21.11
C GLY A 138 22.44 11.86 19.79
N ASP A 139 22.85 10.59 19.82
CA ASP A 139 22.80 9.61 18.71
C ASP A 139 21.42 8.93 18.56
N ASN A 140 20.34 9.72 18.62
CA ASN A 140 18.99 9.23 18.42
C ASN A 140 18.53 9.51 16.98
N ALA A 141 19.09 8.77 16.03
CA ALA A 141 18.80 8.93 14.60
C ALA A 141 17.30 8.84 14.29
N ALA A 142 16.54 8.04 15.05
CA ALA A 142 15.10 7.92 14.88
C ALA A 142 14.34 9.20 15.26
N ALA A 143 14.69 9.81 16.40
CA ALA A 143 14.12 11.09 16.81
C ALA A 143 14.54 12.23 15.88
N GLN A 144 15.81 12.28 15.49
CA GLN A 144 16.32 13.26 14.53
C GLN A 144 15.58 13.18 13.19
N LEU A 145 15.44 11.98 12.62
CA LEU A 145 14.67 11.77 11.40
C LEU A 145 13.22 12.20 11.58
N GLY A 146 12.55 11.74 12.64
CA GLY A 146 11.15 12.08 12.90
C GLY A 146 10.92 13.59 13.07
N THR A 147 11.82 14.29 13.76
CA THR A 147 11.79 15.74 13.90
C THR A 147 12.01 16.44 12.57
N ALA A 148 13.00 16.02 11.79
CA ALA A 148 13.24 16.58 10.46
C ALA A 148 12.01 16.44 9.56
N LEU A 149 11.42 15.24 9.52
CA LEU A 149 10.20 14.96 8.76
C LEU A 149 9.01 15.81 9.21
N GLY A 150 8.78 15.91 10.52
CA GLY A 150 7.69 16.70 11.09
C GLY A 150 7.84 18.20 10.82
N VAL A 151 9.03 18.75 11.05
CA VAL A 151 9.33 20.18 10.86
C VAL A 151 9.29 20.57 9.38
N LEU A 152 9.82 19.74 8.48
CA LEU A 152 9.70 19.97 7.04
C LEU A 152 8.23 20.00 6.60
N ALA A 153 7.41 19.08 7.11
CA ALA A 153 5.98 19.07 6.80
C ALA A 153 5.27 20.33 7.32
N GLN A 154 5.58 20.80 8.53
CA GLN A 154 5.08 22.07 9.06
C GLN A 154 5.53 23.28 8.24
N ALA A 155 6.74 23.23 7.66
CA ALA A 155 7.27 24.25 6.76
C ALA A 155 6.71 24.17 5.32
N GLY A 156 5.67 23.36 5.08
CA GLY A 156 5.03 23.22 3.77
C GLY A 156 5.73 22.23 2.83
N ARG A 157 6.78 21.53 3.28
CA ARG A 157 7.53 20.52 2.52
C ARG A 157 7.02 19.11 2.84
N ASN A 158 5.71 18.90 2.71
CA ASN A 158 5.06 17.69 3.17
C ASN A 158 4.99 16.56 2.14
N LYS A 159 5.56 16.71 0.94
CA LYS A 159 5.67 15.64 -0.07
C LYS A 159 7.07 15.05 -0.01
N LEU A 160 7.20 13.92 0.69
CA LEU A 160 8.47 13.25 0.89
C LEU A 160 8.74 12.29 -0.26
N THR A 161 9.64 12.67 -1.17
CA THR A 161 9.97 11.89 -2.38
C THR A 161 11.09 10.91 -2.07
N PHE A 162 10.80 9.63 -2.22
CA PHE A 162 11.76 8.56 -1.99
C PHE A 162 12.61 8.36 -3.24
N ILE A 163 13.91 8.48 -3.06
CA ILE A 163 14.92 8.03 -4.01
C ILE A 163 15.59 6.84 -3.33
N THR A 164 15.72 5.71 -4.01
CA THR A 164 16.23 4.48 -3.37
C THR A 164 17.25 3.78 -4.24
N SER A 165 18.28 3.23 -3.59
CA SER A 165 18.99 2.09 -4.17
C SER A 165 17.97 1.00 -4.56
N PRO A 166 18.06 0.37 -5.74
CA PRO A 166 17.03 -0.56 -6.21
C PRO A 166 16.74 -1.72 -5.23
N ALA A 167 17.76 -2.20 -4.52
CA ALA A 167 17.61 -3.26 -3.51
C ALA A 167 16.73 -2.86 -2.31
N LEU A 168 16.56 -1.56 -2.05
CA LEU A 168 15.79 -1.02 -0.93
C LEU A 168 14.37 -0.58 -1.34
N ALA A 169 13.96 -0.74 -2.60
CA ALA A 169 12.67 -0.27 -3.09
C ALA A 169 11.48 -0.85 -2.30
N GLY A 170 11.51 -2.16 -1.99
CA GLY A 170 10.45 -2.80 -1.19
C GLY A 170 10.37 -2.30 0.26
N PHE A 171 11.47 -1.76 0.81
CA PHE A 171 11.44 -1.12 2.12
C PHE A 171 10.72 0.22 2.06
N ALA A 172 10.91 1.00 0.99
CA ALA A 172 10.19 2.26 0.79
C ALA A 172 8.67 2.05 0.70
N ASP A 173 8.20 0.98 0.06
CA ASP A 173 6.77 0.60 0.03
C ASP A 173 6.20 0.39 1.44
N TRP A 174 6.98 -0.23 2.34
CA TRP A 174 6.57 -0.39 3.75
C TRP A 174 6.55 0.96 4.50
N VAL A 175 7.58 1.79 4.29
CA VAL A 175 7.63 3.14 4.89
C VAL A 175 6.48 4.02 4.40
N GLU A 176 6.05 3.87 3.15
CA GLU A 176 4.87 4.56 2.59
C GLU A 176 3.65 4.34 3.47
N GLN A 177 3.31 3.08 3.74
CA GLN A 177 2.19 2.72 4.60
C GLN A 177 2.37 3.25 6.03
N LEU A 178 3.58 3.15 6.57
CA LEU A 178 3.87 3.61 7.93
C LEU A 178 3.64 5.13 8.05
N LEU A 179 4.23 5.94 7.18
CA LEU A 179 4.13 7.40 7.24
C LEU A 179 2.71 7.89 6.90
N ALA A 180 2.13 7.39 5.81
CA ALA A 180 0.79 7.78 5.39
C ALA A 180 -0.25 7.42 6.46
N GLY A 181 -0.19 6.20 6.99
CA GLY A 181 -1.09 5.73 8.03
C GLY A 181 -0.89 6.42 9.39
N SER A 182 0.33 6.83 9.72
CA SER A 182 0.63 7.44 11.02
C SER A 182 0.38 8.94 11.03
N THR A 183 0.69 9.65 9.95
CA THR A 183 0.62 11.12 9.93
C THR A 183 -0.65 11.68 9.26
N GLY A 184 -1.27 10.94 8.33
CA GLY A 184 -2.39 11.42 7.53
C GLY A 184 -3.73 11.48 8.27
N LYS A 185 -3.92 12.50 9.12
CA LYS A 185 -5.09 12.70 9.98
C LYS A 185 -5.37 14.18 10.22
N ALA A 186 -6.61 14.50 10.60
CA ALA A 186 -7.02 15.85 10.97
C ALA A 186 -6.64 16.96 9.95
N GLY A 187 -6.63 16.64 8.65
CA GLY A 187 -6.30 17.62 7.61
C GLY A 187 -4.81 17.84 7.39
N VAL A 188 -3.93 17.14 8.11
CA VAL A 188 -2.47 17.23 8.00
C VAL A 188 -1.84 15.87 7.71
N GLY A 189 -0.57 15.86 7.32
CA GLY A 189 0.16 14.63 7.08
C GLY A 189 1.33 14.78 6.14
N ILE A 190 2.23 13.81 6.19
CA ILE A 190 3.31 13.60 5.23
C ILE A 190 2.78 12.73 4.11
N ILE A 191 3.02 13.14 2.88
CA ILE A 191 2.68 12.41 1.65
C ILE A 191 3.95 11.70 1.16
N PRO A 192 4.13 10.40 1.44
CA PRO A 192 5.25 9.63 0.95
C PRO A 192 5.08 9.33 -0.54
N VAL A 193 5.98 9.82 -1.37
CA VAL A 193 5.99 9.64 -2.82
C VAL A 193 7.02 8.57 -3.17
N VAL A 194 6.55 7.34 -3.36
CA VAL A 194 7.39 6.16 -3.63
C VAL A 194 7.31 5.74 -5.10
N GLY A 195 8.44 5.24 -5.64
CA GLY A 195 8.55 4.74 -7.00
C GLY A 195 8.45 5.79 -8.11
N GLU A 196 8.54 7.08 -7.77
CA GLU A 196 8.57 8.16 -8.76
C GLU A 196 9.95 8.18 -9.40
N SER A 197 10.04 8.08 -10.74
CA SER A 197 11.32 8.21 -11.44
C SER A 197 11.98 9.54 -11.09
N VAL A 198 13.31 9.57 -10.91
CA VAL A 198 13.98 10.85 -10.63
C VAL A 198 13.99 11.71 -11.91
N GLY A 199 13.51 12.95 -11.81
CA GLY A 199 13.50 13.94 -12.90
C GLY A 199 14.38 15.15 -12.58
N ASP A 200 14.41 16.10 -13.51
CA ASP A 200 15.11 17.38 -13.31
C ASP A 200 14.43 18.25 -12.25
N SER A 201 15.16 19.21 -11.69
CA SER A 201 14.61 20.13 -10.66
C SER A 201 13.34 20.86 -11.09
N ALA A 202 13.20 21.16 -12.39
CA ALA A 202 12.06 21.86 -12.97
C ALA A 202 10.74 21.09 -12.94
N VAL A 203 10.74 19.75 -12.74
CA VAL A 203 9.50 18.95 -12.72
C VAL A 203 8.90 18.82 -11.31
N TYR A 204 9.58 19.36 -10.30
CA TYR A 204 9.18 19.24 -8.91
C TYR A 204 8.61 20.55 -8.35
N GLY A 205 7.48 20.43 -7.64
CA GLY A 205 6.90 21.55 -6.88
C GLY A 205 7.76 22.00 -5.69
N PRO A 206 7.55 23.23 -5.18
CA PRO A 206 8.26 23.77 -4.02
C PRO A 206 7.77 23.20 -2.68
N ASP A 207 7.02 22.09 -2.68
CA ASP A 207 6.51 21.39 -1.50
C ASP A 207 7.20 20.03 -1.30
N ARG A 208 8.21 19.72 -2.13
CA ARG A 208 9.02 18.49 -2.04
C ARG A 208 10.13 18.58 -1.00
N ALA A 209 10.28 17.52 -0.23
CA ALA A 209 11.52 17.12 0.43
C ALA A 209 11.96 15.76 -0.15
N LEU A 210 13.27 15.52 -0.23
CA LEU A 210 13.82 14.27 -0.76
C LEU A 210 14.34 13.40 0.39
N LEU A 211 14.02 12.11 0.33
CA LEU A 211 14.57 11.10 1.19
C LEU A 211 15.34 10.09 0.34
N TYR A 212 16.66 10.04 0.52
CA TYR A 212 17.52 9.09 -0.18
C TYR A 212 17.82 7.88 0.72
N LEU A 213 17.26 6.72 0.39
CA LEU A 213 17.65 5.43 0.97
C LEU A 213 18.82 4.87 0.17
N ARG A 214 20.03 5.03 0.70
CA ARG A 214 21.28 4.69 0.01
C ARG A 214 21.89 3.41 0.59
N LEU A 215 22.07 2.39 -0.23
CA LEU A 215 22.85 1.20 0.12
C LEU A 215 24.33 1.41 -0.24
N ASP A 216 25.23 1.00 0.66
CA ASP A 216 26.66 1.02 0.35
C ASP A 216 27.01 0.11 -0.83
N GLY A 217 27.89 0.62 -1.69
CA GLY A 217 28.24 -0.01 -2.96
C GLY A 217 27.31 0.31 -4.13
N ASP A 218 26.24 1.08 -3.92
CA ASP A 218 25.33 1.54 -4.97
C ASP A 218 25.28 3.07 -5.03
N ASP A 219 25.87 3.63 -6.09
CA ASP A 219 25.94 5.06 -6.38
C ASP A 219 24.98 5.48 -7.51
N SER A 220 24.08 4.59 -7.95
CA SER A 220 23.22 4.78 -9.13
C SER A 220 22.33 6.03 -9.07
N GLN A 221 22.09 6.57 -7.87
CA GLN A 221 21.27 7.77 -7.64
C GLN A 221 22.07 8.98 -7.13
N ASP A 222 23.36 8.84 -6.81
CA ASP A 222 24.16 9.87 -6.13
C ASP A 222 24.24 11.18 -6.94
N THR A 223 24.40 11.07 -8.26
CA THR A 223 24.47 12.23 -9.17
C THR A 223 23.13 12.96 -9.24
N ALA A 224 22.02 12.23 -9.32
CA ALA A 224 20.69 12.83 -9.40
C ALA A 224 20.32 13.53 -8.07
N VAL A 225 20.61 12.87 -6.93
CA VAL A 225 20.38 13.43 -5.59
C VAL A 225 21.21 14.70 -5.36
N SER A 226 22.51 14.68 -5.67
CA SER A 226 23.37 15.85 -5.52
C SER A 226 22.96 17.01 -6.42
N THR A 227 22.49 16.73 -7.64
CA THR A 227 21.94 17.75 -8.55
C THR A 227 20.69 18.42 -7.97
N LEU A 228 19.76 17.63 -7.42
CA LEU A 228 18.56 18.18 -6.78
C LEU A 228 18.89 18.92 -5.48
N GLN A 229 19.87 18.44 -4.70
CA GLN A 229 20.34 19.16 -3.51
C GLN A 229 20.93 20.52 -3.88
N ALA A 230 21.76 20.59 -4.93
CA ALA A 230 22.32 21.84 -5.45
C ALA A 230 21.23 22.80 -5.99
N ALA A 231 20.11 22.26 -6.48
CA ALA A 231 18.93 23.02 -6.87
C ALA A 231 18.08 23.52 -5.67
N GLY A 232 18.48 23.21 -4.43
CA GLY A 232 17.88 23.74 -3.21
C GLY A 232 16.78 22.87 -2.59
N PHE A 233 16.60 21.63 -3.05
CA PHE A 233 15.68 20.70 -2.39
C PHE A 233 16.26 20.22 -1.05
N PRO A 234 15.48 20.22 0.05
CA PRO A 234 15.90 19.57 1.29
C PRO A 234 16.11 18.08 1.05
N VAL A 235 17.29 17.56 1.39
CA VAL A 235 17.64 16.14 1.24
C VAL A 235 17.97 15.53 2.59
N ILE A 236 17.30 14.43 2.92
CA ILE A 236 17.64 13.57 4.04
C ILE A 236 18.19 12.26 3.46
N THR A 237 19.42 11.89 3.83
CA THR A 237 20.01 10.61 3.39
C THR A 237 20.01 9.63 4.56
N VAL A 238 19.40 8.46 4.36
CA VAL A 238 19.46 7.32 5.28
C VAL A 238 20.34 6.26 4.62
N ARG A 239 21.52 6.05 5.19
CA ARG A 239 22.53 5.14 4.64
C ARG A 239 22.44 3.76 5.29
N TRP A 240 22.45 2.72 4.48
CA TRP A 240 22.50 1.32 4.88
C TRP A 240 23.86 0.75 4.49
N HIS A 241 24.53 0.09 5.42
CA HIS A 241 25.82 -0.55 5.15
C HIS A 241 25.62 -1.83 4.34
N ASP A 242 24.61 -2.62 4.72
CA ASP A 242 24.20 -3.82 4.02
C ASP A 242 22.72 -4.12 4.31
N LEU A 243 22.19 -5.21 3.74
CA LEU A 243 20.80 -5.61 3.95
C LEU A 243 20.48 -6.11 5.37
N SER A 244 21.50 -6.39 6.21
CA SER A 244 21.30 -6.75 7.61
C SER A 244 20.79 -5.57 8.45
N ASP A 245 21.00 -4.33 8.01
CA ASP A 245 20.49 -3.12 8.67
C ASP A 245 18.95 -3.05 8.71
N LEU A 246 18.25 -3.87 7.91
CA LEU A 246 16.80 -3.93 7.81
C LEU A 246 16.09 -3.95 9.17
N GLY A 247 16.61 -4.74 10.12
CA GLY A 247 16.01 -4.87 11.45
C GLY A 247 16.04 -3.56 12.24
N GLY A 248 17.20 -2.89 12.26
CA GLY A 248 17.36 -1.58 12.87
C GLY A 248 16.49 -0.53 12.19
N GLN A 249 16.37 -0.61 10.87
CA GLN A 249 15.59 0.35 10.07
C GLN A 249 14.09 0.22 10.32
N PHE A 250 13.55 -0.97 10.54
CA PHE A 250 12.15 -1.11 10.98
C PHE A 250 11.88 -0.33 12.27
N PHE A 251 12.73 -0.47 13.30
CA PHE A 251 12.55 0.26 14.55
C PHE A 251 12.73 1.77 14.37
N LEU A 252 13.81 2.17 13.67
CA LEU A 252 14.13 3.57 13.41
C LEU A 252 12.94 4.30 12.79
N TRP A 253 12.36 3.73 11.74
CA TRP A 253 11.24 4.34 11.01
C TRP A 253 9.94 4.35 11.82
N GLN A 254 9.66 3.29 12.60
CA GLN A 254 8.50 3.26 13.50
C GLN A 254 8.56 4.41 14.53
N MET A 255 9.72 4.63 15.13
CA MET A 255 9.91 5.74 16.06
C MET A 255 9.89 7.09 15.34
N ALA A 256 10.56 7.23 14.19
CA ALA A 256 10.56 8.45 13.39
C ALA A 256 9.14 8.87 12.96
N ALA A 257 8.32 7.94 12.49
CA ALA A 257 6.92 8.20 12.13
C ALA A 257 6.09 8.67 13.34
N THR A 258 6.38 8.15 14.53
CA THR A 258 5.73 8.52 15.79
C THR A 258 6.11 9.95 16.20
N VAL A 259 7.40 10.30 16.12
CA VAL A 259 7.89 11.65 16.41
C VAL A 259 7.37 12.67 15.37
N ALA A 260 7.36 12.31 14.08
CA ALA A 260 6.79 13.16 13.05
C ALA A 260 5.29 13.44 13.28
N ALA A 261 4.52 12.42 13.66
CA ALA A 261 3.12 12.57 14.03
C ALA A 261 2.91 13.47 15.26
N TYR A 262 3.82 13.41 16.24
CA TYR A 262 3.82 14.32 17.39
C TYR A 262 3.97 15.78 16.95
N HIS A 263 4.94 16.10 16.08
CA HIS A 263 5.10 17.45 15.52
C HIS A 263 3.85 17.92 14.75
N LEU A 264 3.12 17.00 14.12
CA LEU A 264 1.88 17.30 13.40
C LEU A 264 0.63 17.34 14.30
N ASN A 265 0.76 17.13 15.62
CA ASN A 265 -0.35 17.07 16.57
C ASN A 265 -1.41 16.01 16.22
N VAL A 266 -0.99 14.85 15.71
CA VAL A 266 -1.88 13.74 15.38
C VAL A 266 -1.49 12.46 16.11
N ASN A 267 -2.47 11.60 16.38
CA ASN A 267 -2.21 10.29 16.97
C ASN A 267 -1.66 9.32 15.90
N PRO A 268 -0.41 8.83 16.00
CA PRO A 268 0.17 7.91 15.03
C PRO A 268 -0.48 6.53 15.02
N PHE A 269 -1.21 6.17 16.08
CA PHE A 269 -1.71 4.82 16.30
C PHE A 269 -3.18 4.60 15.90
N SER A 270 -3.94 5.66 15.58
CA SER A 270 -5.34 5.53 15.13
C SER A 270 -5.47 5.39 13.61
N GLN A 271 -6.63 4.92 13.11
CA GLN A 271 -6.93 4.85 11.66
C GLN A 271 -8.45 4.88 11.36
N PRO A 272 -9.20 5.86 11.88
CA PRO A 272 -10.67 5.78 11.90
C PRO A 272 -11.30 5.75 10.50
N GLN A 273 -10.72 6.44 9.52
CA GLN A 273 -11.24 6.44 8.15
C GLN A 273 -11.01 5.09 7.45
N ALA A 274 -9.87 4.44 7.69
CA ALA A 274 -9.61 3.10 7.14
C ALA A 274 -10.54 2.05 7.76
N ASP A 275 -10.79 2.13 9.06
CA ASP A 275 -11.67 1.17 9.75
C ASP A 275 -13.14 1.33 9.33
N ALA A 276 -13.62 2.57 9.18
CA ALA A 276 -14.97 2.84 8.68
C ALA A 276 -15.19 2.32 7.25
N LEU A 277 -14.18 2.48 6.38
CA LEU A 277 -14.23 1.94 5.02
C LEU A 277 -14.35 0.41 5.02
N LYS A 278 -13.51 -0.27 5.83
CA LYS A 278 -13.51 -1.73 5.97
C LYS A 278 -14.84 -2.25 6.49
N ALA A 279 -15.42 -1.59 7.50
CA ALA A 279 -16.73 -1.93 8.04
C ALA A 279 -17.82 -1.84 6.96
N GLN A 280 -17.86 -0.75 6.21
CA GLN A 280 -18.85 -0.55 5.15
C GLN A 280 -18.72 -1.61 4.03
N ILE A 281 -17.51 -1.95 3.60
CA ILE A 281 -17.28 -3.01 2.61
C ILE A 281 -17.73 -4.36 3.17
N GLY A 282 -17.36 -4.67 4.43
CA GLY A 282 -17.76 -5.90 5.10
C GLY A 282 -19.28 -6.07 5.21
N GLU A 283 -20.02 -5.00 5.54
CA GLU A 283 -21.49 -5.02 5.57
C GLU A 283 -22.11 -5.33 4.20
N ILE A 284 -21.59 -4.73 3.14
CA ILE A 284 -22.08 -4.98 1.76
C ILE A 284 -21.83 -6.44 1.37
N VAL A 285 -20.63 -6.97 1.65
CA VAL A 285 -20.28 -8.35 1.34
C VAL A 285 -21.14 -9.33 2.13
N ALA A 286 -21.35 -9.09 3.43
CA ALA A 286 -22.19 -9.94 4.26
C ALA A 286 -23.64 -10.02 3.75
N ARG A 287 -24.21 -8.90 3.27
CA ARG A 287 -25.55 -8.87 2.65
C ARG A 287 -25.62 -9.69 1.37
N ILE A 288 -24.61 -9.57 0.51
CA ILE A 288 -24.53 -10.34 -0.74
C ILE A 288 -24.50 -11.85 -0.42
N GLN A 289 -23.66 -12.25 0.54
CA GLN A 289 -23.57 -13.66 0.97
C GLN A 289 -24.87 -14.16 1.62
N ALA A 290 -25.61 -13.28 2.29
CA ALA A 290 -26.95 -13.56 2.81
C ALA A 290 -28.06 -13.55 1.73
N LYS A 291 -27.70 -13.36 0.45
CA LYS A 291 -28.64 -13.24 -0.69
C LYS A 291 -29.62 -12.06 -0.54
N GLU A 292 -29.22 -11.03 0.19
CA GLU A 292 -29.96 -9.77 0.30
C GLU A 292 -29.51 -8.78 -0.79
N GLU A 293 -30.42 -7.91 -1.24
CA GLU A 293 -30.08 -6.87 -2.22
C GLU A 293 -29.13 -5.81 -1.60
N PRO A 294 -27.89 -5.66 -2.10
CA PRO A 294 -26.95 -4.70 -1.54
C PRO A 294 -27.27 -3.28 -2.01
N LYS A 295 -27.39 -2.33 -1.07
CA LYS A 295 -27.45 -0.89 -1.40
C LYS A 295 -26.05 -0.38 -1.77
N LEU A 296 -25.65 -0.57 -3.02
CA LEU A 296 -24.40 -0.03 -3.52
C LEU A 296 -24.47 1.49 -3.66
N PRO A 297 -23.41 2.22 -3.27
CA PRO A 297 -23.36 3.64 -3.54
C PRO A 297 -23.31 3.92 -5.05
N LYS A 298 -24.03 4.96 -5.50
CA LYS A 298 -23.93 5.40 -6.90
C LYS A 298 -22.56 6.03 -7.17
N THR A 299 -21.90 5.61 -8.24
CA THR A 299 -20.74 6.31 -8.81
C THR A 299 -21.25 7.59 -9.46
N ALA A 300 -20.81 8.76 -8.98
CA ALA A 300 -21.46 10.03 -9.31
C ALA A 300 -20.99 10.62 -10.65
N VAL A 301 -19.74 10.37 -11.04
CA VAL A 301 -19.14 10.86 -12.29
C VAL A 301 -18.16 9.80 -12.77
N ILE A 302 -18.43 9.22 -13.95
CA ILE A 302 -17.51 8.35 -14.67
C ILE A 302 -17.06 9.17 -15.86
N LEU A 303 -15.76 9.48 -15.93
CA LEU A 303 -15.17 10.06 -17.14
C LEU A 303 -14.37 8.98 -17.85
N ASP A 304 -14.20 9.14 -19.14
CA ASP A 304 -13.59 8.10 -19.97
C ASP A 304 -12.73 8.65 -21.11
N THR A 305 -12.55 9.98 -21.16
CA THR A 305 -11.74 10.66 -22.18
C THR A 305 -10.53 11.41 -21.58
N LEU A 306 -9.43 11.44 -22.34
CA LEU A 306 -8.20 12.13 -21.94
C LEU A 306 -8.36 13.66 -21.78
N PRO A 307 -9.10 14.39 -22.63
CA PRO A 307 -9.34 15.82 -22.42
C PRO A 307 -10.03 16.15 -21.10
N GLU A 308 -10.90 15.24 -20.61
CA GLU A 308 -11.54 15.39 -19.31
C GLU A 308 -10.56 15.20 -18.15
N LEU A 309 -9.65 14.23 -18.25
CA LEU A 309 -8.57 14.06 -17.28
C LEU A 309 -7.69 15.32 -17.24
N HIS A 310 -7.27 15.85 -18.39
CA HIS A 310 -6.48 17.08 -18.42
C HIS A 310 -7.24 18.30 -17.88
N ARG A 311 -8.53 18.44 -18.18
CA ARG A 311 -9.38 19.51 -17.63
C ARG A 311 -9.51 19.40 -16.11
N PHE A 312 -9.60 18.17 -15.60
CA PHE A 312 -9.61 17.91 -14.17
C PHE A 312 -8.27 18.32 -13.53
N LEU A 313 -7.15 17.86 -14.07
CA LEU A 313 -5.82 18.13 -13.52
C LEU A 313 -5.37 19.59 -13.67
N ALA A 314 -5.81 20.30 -14.72
CA ALA A 314 -5.52 21.72 -14.91
C ALA A 314 -6.09 22.63 -13.81
N GLN A 315 -7.02 22.12 -12.98
CA GLN A 315 -7.55 22.86 -11.83
C GLN A 315 -6.64 22.77 -10.60
N ALA A 316 -5.65 21.87 -10.61
CA ALA A 316 -4.72 21.67 -9.51
C ALA A 316 -3.91 22.94 -9.24
N GLN A 317 -3.81 23.31 -7.97
CA GLN A 317 -3.02 24.45 -7.52
C GLN A 317 -1.60 23.98 -7.14
N PRO A 318 -0.60 24.87 -7.13
CA PRO A 318 0.75 24.54 -6.64
C PRO A 318 0.71 23.84 -5.28
N GLY A 319 1.49 22.78 -5.15
CA GLY A 319 1.53 21.94 -3.96
C GLY A 319 0.38 20.91 -3.86
N THR A 320 -0.40 20.70 -4.92
CA THR A 320 -1.36 19.59 -4.99
C THR A 320 -0.61 18.27 -5.22
N ALA A 321 -1.08 17.19 -4.59
CA ALA A 321 -0.66 15.83 -4.93
C ALA A 321 -1.73 15.13 -5.79
N LEU A 322 -1.31 14.22 -6.66
CA LEU A 322 -2.14 13.35 -7.47
C LEU A 322 -1.97 11.91 -6.99
N ALA A 323 -3.06 11.28 -6.56
CA ALA A 323 -3.12 9.87 -6.23
C ALA A 323 -3.81 9.08 -7.35
N ILE A 324 -3.11 8.14 -7.95
CA ILE A 324 -3.62 7.21 -8.95
C ILE A 324 -3.91 5.88 -8.24
N GLN A 325 -5.19 5.55 -8.08
CA GLN A 325 -5.65 4.28 -7.52
C GLN A 325 -6.01 3.34 -8.67
N ALA A 326 -5.22 2.29 -8.87
CA ALA A 326 -5.34 1.40 -10.03
C ALA A 326 -6.07 0.10 -9.65
N PHE A 327 -7.37 0.04 -9.88
CA PHE A 327 -8.18 -1.19 -9.78
C PHE A 327 -8.13 -1.93 -11.12
N VAL A 328 -6.95 -2.47 -11.42
CA VAL A 328 -6.58 -3.09 -12.69
C VAL A 328 -5.72 -4.33 -12.46
N PRO A 329 -5.55 -5.21 -13.46
CA PRO A 329 -4.63 -6.35 -13.36
C PRO A 329 -3.21 -5.94 -13.05
N GLN A 330 -2.58 -6.63 -12.09
CA GLN A 330 -1.20 -6.36 -11.71
C GLN A 330 -0.24 -7.22 -12.52
N THR A 331 0.43 -6.59 -13.49
CA THR A 331 1.44 -7.20 -14.36
C THR A 331 2.65 -6.29 -14.46
N LYS A 332 3.81 -6.83 -14.87
CA LYS A 332 5.00 -6.00 -15.14
C LYS A 332 4.74 -4.93 -16.20
N GLU A 333 3.91 -5.25 -17.19
CA GLU A 333 3.52 -4.30 -18.23
C GLU A 333 2.67 -3.19 -17.64
N MET A 334 1.70 -3.53 -16.78
CA MET A 334 0.89 -2.53 -16.08
C MET A 334 1.73 -1.63 -15.17
N ASP A 335 2.72 -2.20 -14.46
CA ASP A 335 3.66 -1.42 -13.65
C ASP A 335 4.41 -0.38 -14.52
N ALA A 336 4.87 -0.78 -15.71
CA ALA A 336 5.54 0.11 -16.65
C ALA A 336 4.62 1.19 -17.22
N LEU A 337 3.37 0.84 -17.57
CA LEU A 337 2.37 1.79 -18.08
C LEU A 337 1.99 2.82 -17.02
N LEU A 338 1.71 2.39 -15.79
CA LEU A 338 1.41 3.29 -14.68
C LEU A 338 2.61 4.18 -14.33
N SER A 339 3.84 3.65 -14.39
CA SER A 339 5.07 4.41 -14.21
C SER A 339 5.28 5.47 -15.30
N THR A 340 4.93 5.15 -16.54
CA THR A 340 4.99 6.10 -17.66
C THR A 340 3.95 7.20 -17.48
N LEU A 341 2.70 6.84 -17.22
CA LEU A 341 1.60 7.79 -17.01
C LEU A 341 1.89 8.75 -15.86
N ARG A 342 2.31 8.23 -14.69
CA ARG A 342 2.63 9.11 -13.54
C ARG A 342 3.76 10.10 -13.88
N THR A 343 4.76 9.68 -14.66
CA THR A 343 5.92 10.50 -15.02
C THR A 343 5.48 11.65 -15.91
N GLN A 344 4.67 11.37 -16.93
CA GLN A 344 4.14 12.40 -17.83
C GLN A 344 3.24 13.41 -17.10
N LEU A 345 2.36 12.92 -16.22
CA LEU A 345 1.47 13.77 -15.42
C LEU A 345 2.26 14.63 -14.41
N ARG A 346 3.27 14.05 -13.76
CA ARG A 346 4.19 14.81 -12.88
C ARG A 346 4.88 15.92 -13.67
N ASP A 347 5.50 15.60 -14.81
CA ASP A 347 6.29 16.57 -15.56
C ASP A 347 5.42 17.72 -16.08
N ARG A 348 4.21 17.41 -16.54
CA ARG A 348 3.28 18.40 -17.07
C ARG A 348 2.70 19.32 -16.00
N TYR A 349 2.31 18.76 -14.85
CA TYR A 349 1.55 19.49 -13.83
C TYR A 349 2.37 19.83 -12.57
N GLN A 350 3.62 19.38 -12.51
CA GLN A 350 4.54 19.52 -11.37
C GLN A 350 3.95 18.99 -10.05
N LEU A 351 3.07 17.99 -10.13
CA LEU A 351 2.38 17.40 -8.97
C LEU A 351 3.18 16.24 -8.38
N ALA A 352 3.04 16.04 -7.07
CA ALA A 352 3.44 14.79 -6.43
C ALA A 352 2.56 13.63 -6.85
N THR A 353 3.13 12.60 -7.48
CA THR A 353 2.35 11.46 -7.97
C THR A 353 2.48 10.25 -7.05
N LEU A 354 1.36 9.73 -6.58
CA LEU A 354 1.25 8.48 -5.84
C LEU A 354 0.59 7.45 -6.76
N VAL A 355 1.10 6.22 -6.79
CA VAL A 355 0.49 5.14 -7.56
C VAL A 355 0.34 3.92 -6.66
N GLY A 356 -0.88 3.40 -6.55
CA GLY A 356 -1.13 2.19 -5.79
C GLY A 356 -2.23 1.35 -6.42
N TYR A 357 -2.00 0.03 -6.49
CA TYR A 357 -3.04 -0.91 -6.89
C TYR A 357 -4.16 -0.97 -5.85
N GLY A 358 -5.40 -0.89 -6.29
CA GLY A 358 -6.56 -1.23 -5.49
C GLY A 358 -6.74 -2.75 -5.42
N PRO A 359 -7.16 -3.32 -4.28
CA PRO A 359 -7.50 -2.67 -3.02
C PRO A 359 -6.30 -2.43 -2.08
N ARG A 360 -5.07 -2.84 -2.43
CA ARG A 360 -3.88 -2.66 -1.57
C ARG A 360 -3.70 -1.20 -1.11
N CYS A 361 -3.90 -0.23 -2.01
CA CYS A 361 -3.78 1.20 -1.72
C CYS A 361 -4.77 1.70 -0.65
N LEU A 362 -5.87 0.97 -0.42
CA LEU A 362 -6.83 1.27 0.65
C LEU A 362 -6.20 1.06 2.03
N HIS A 363 -5.23 0.14 2.13
CA HIS A 363 -4.53 -0.22 3.35
C HIS A 363 -3.18 0.49 3.51
N THR A 364 -2.55 0.94 2.41
CA THR A 364 -1.26 1.67 2.46
C THR A 364 -1.47 3.16 2.69
N ILE A 365 -2.06 3.85 1.72
CA ILE A 365 -2.25 5.31 1.72
C ILE A 365 -3.70 5.74 2.02
N GLY A 366 -4.64 4.80 2.08
CA GLY A 366 -6.07 5.09 2.19
C GLY A 366 -6.48 5.91 3.43
N GLN A 367 -5.75 5.80 4.53
CA GLN A 367 -5.95 6.65 5.72
C GLN A 367 -5.56 8.11 5.42
N MET A 368 -4.38 8.34 4.83
CA MET A 368 -3.92 9.67 4.44
C MET A 368 -4.82 10.31 3.39
N LEU A 369 -5.24 9.54 2.39
CA LEU A 369 -6.15 10.02 1.35
C LEU A 369 -7.56 10.36 1.84
N LYS A 370 -7.91 10.09 3.10
CA LYS A 370 -9.26 10.36 3.65
C LYS A 370 -9.21 11.30 4.86
N GLY A 371 -8.16 11.22 5.65
CA GLY A 371 -7.99 11.99 6.87
C GLY A 371 -6.87 13.04 6.81
N GLY A 372 -6.00 12.97 5.81
CA GLY A 372 -4.80 13.81 5.70
C GLY A 372 -5.03 15.16 4.99
N PRO A 373 -3.98 15.72 4.36
CA PRO A 373 -4.05 17.00 3.64
C PRO A 373 -5.17 17.02 2.59
N GLN A 374 -5.81 18.18 2.41
CA GLN A 374 -6.99 18.36 1.55
C GLN A 374 -6.67 18.64 0.07
N ASN A 375 -5.43 19.00 -0.22
CA ASN A 375 -4.90 19.27 -1.56
C ASN A 375 -4.42 17.98 -2.26
N ILE A 376 -5.29 16.98 -2.31
CA ILE A 376 -5.02 15.71 -3.01
C ILE A 376 -6.11 15.48 -4.04
N TYR A 377 -5.70 15.34 -5.30
CA TYR A 377 -6.54 14.92 -6.41
C TYR A 377 -6.44 13.40 -6.51
N VAL A 378 -7.57 12.72 -6.68
CA VAL A 378 -7.58 11.27 -6.82
C VAL A 378 -8.14 10.87 -8.16
N VAL A 379 -7.44 10.00 -8.88
CA VAL A 379 -7.90 9.35 -10.10
C VAL A 379 -7.97 7.85 -9.84
N GLN A 380 -9.19 7.31 -9.85
CA GLN A 380 -9.42 5.87 -9.80
C GLN A 380 -9.44 5.33 -11.23
N LEU A 381 -8.45 4.52 -11.60
CA LEU A 381 -8.42 3.78 -12.85
C LEU A 381 -9.09 2.44 -12.61
N VAL A 382 -10.23 2.18 -13.25
CA VAL A 382 -11.04 0.98 -13.00
C VAL A 382 -11.21 0.15 -14.26
N ALA A 383 -10.74 -1.10 -14.20
CA ALA A 383 -10.90 -2.08 -15.25
C ALA A 383 -12.25 -2.81 -15.15
N THR A 384 -12.78 -3.24 -16.29
CA THR A 384 -13.81 -4.29 -16.33
C THR A 384 -13.12 -5.63 -16.46
N ALA A 385 -13.41 -6.58 -15.57
CA ALA A 385 -12.84 -7.92 -15.66
C ALA A 385 -13.25 -8.61 -16.98
N LYS A 386 -12.28 -9.10 -17.76
CA LYS A 386 -12.53 -9.93 -18.96
C LYS A 386 -13.16 -11.28 -18.60
N GLN A 387 -12.67 -11.85 -17.51
CA GLN A 387 -13.14 -13.09 -16.90
C GLN A 387 -13.26 -12.83 -15.41
N ASP A 388 -14.42 -13.17 -14.85
CA ASP A 388 -14.64 -13.07 -13.41
C ASP A 388 -14.41 -14.42 -12.71
N VAL A 389 -14.15 -14.38 -11.41
CA VAL A 389 -13.78 -15.54 -10.61
C VAL A 389 -14.70 -15.64 -9.40
N PRO A 390 -15.49 -16.72 -9.24
CA PRO A 390 -16.35 -16.88 -8.08
C PRO A 390 -15.53 -17.05 -6.80
N ILE A 391 -15.98 -16.41 -5.74
CA ILE A 391 -15.44 -16.55 -4.38
C ILE A 391 -16.41 -17.47 -3.62
N PRO A 392 -15.95 -18.66 -3.18
CA PRO A 392 -16.76 -19.49 -2.31
C PRO A 392 -17.21 -18.74 -1.06
N ASP A 393 -18.50 -18.84 -0.72
CA ASP A 393 -19.05 -18.19 0.47
C ASP A 393 -18.43 -18.76 1.75
N LYS A 394 -18.09 -20.05 1.72
CA LYS A 394 -17.41 -20.78 2.79
C LYS A 394 -16.36 -21.74 2.24
N ALA A 395 -15.21 -21.79 2.90
CA ALA A 395 -14.15 -22.75 2.61
C ALA A 395 -14.67 -24.21 2.64
N GLY A 396 -14.32 -24.98 1.61
CA GLY A 396 -14.74 -26.37 1.41
C GLY A 396 -16.10 -26.54 0.73
N GLN A 397 -16.80 -25.45 0.37
CA GLN A 397 -18.14 -25.50 -0.24
C GLN A 397 -18.17 -24.78 -1.59
N PRO A 398 -18.93 -25.27 -2.60
CA PRO A 398 -18.89 -24.71 -3.95
C PRO A 398 -19.76 -23.45 -4.13
N ASP A 399 -20.69 -23.18 -3.21
CA ASP A 399 -21.61 -22.05 -3.31
C ASP A 399 -20.84 -20.71 -3.27
N ALA A 400 -21.18 -19.81 -4.18
CA ALA A 400 -20.55 -18.52 -4.33
C ALA A 400 -21.58 -17.45 -4.67
N GLY A 401 -21.86 -16.55 -3.72
CA GLY A 401 -22.71 -15.36 -3.94
C GLY A 401 -21.94 -14.14 -4.45
N LEU A 402 -20.61 -14.17 -4.37
CA LEU A 402 -19.73 -13.06 -4.75
C LEU A 402 -18.64 -13.53 -5.73
N THR A 403 -18.13 -12.59 -6.52
CA THR A 403 -16.97 -12.80 -7.39
C THR A 403 -15.88 -11.79 -7.08
N PHE A 404 -14.64 -12.08 -7.46
CA PHE A 404 -13.50 -11.18 -7.27
C PHE A 404 -13.68 -9.86 -8.03
N GLY A 405 -14.22 -9.87 -9.24
CA GLY A 405 -14.51 -8.67 -10.02
C GLY A 405 -15.57 -7.81 -9.35
N LYS A 406 -16.64 -8.44 -8.85
CA LYS A 406 -17.67 -7.72 -8.09
C LYS A 406 -17.13 -7.14 -6.78
N LEU A 407 -16.25 -7.86 -6.09
CA LEU A 407 -15.59 -7.38 -4.89
C LEU A 407 -14.71 -6.16 -5.19
N GLN A 408 -13.92 -6.20 -6.26
CA GLN A 408 -13.11 -5.07 -6.71
C GLN A 408 -13.99 -3.84 -7.02
N ASP A 409 -15.10 -4.02 -7.74
CA ASP A 409 -16.06 -2.94 -8.04
C ASP A 409 -16.64 -2.31 -6.77
N ILE A 410 -17.01 -3.15 -5.78
CA ILE A 410 -17.51 -2.69 -4.48
C ILE A 410 -16.44 -1.85 -3.79
N GLN A 411 -15.20 -2.34 -3.74
CA GLN A 411 -14.07 -1.65 -3.11
C GLN A 411 -13.80 -0.31 -3.77
N ALA A 412 -13.70 -0.26 -5.11
CA ALA A 412 -13.49 0.97 -5.86
C ALA A 412 -14.63 1.99 -5.63
N THR A 413 -15.88 1.53 -5.68
CA THR A 413 -17.07 2.38 -5.54
C THR A 413 -17.23 2.94 -4.13
N VAL A 414 -17.05 2.09 -3.12
CA VAL A 414 -17.17 2.49 -1.70
C VAL A 414 -16.02 3.45 -1.34
N ASP A 415 -14.80 3.16 -1.79
CA ASP A 415 -13.66 4.05 -1.61
C ASP A 415 -13.86 5.40 -2.31
N GLY A 416 -14.26 5.38 -3.58
CA GLY A 416 -14.50 6.60 -4.35
C GLY A 416 -15.58 7.50 -3.73
N ARG A 417 -16.62 6.90 -3.11
CA ARG A 417 -17.61 7.66 -2.34
C ARG A 417 -17.03 8.22 -1.04
N ALA A 418 -16.23 7.45 -0.31
CA ALA A 418 -15.59 7.91 0.92
C ALA A 418 -14.64 9.09 0.62
N LEU A 419 -13.85 8.98 -0.44
CA LEU A 419 -12.97 10.03 -0.93
C LEU A 419 -13.76 11.27 -1.34
N ARG A 420 -14.86 11.15 -2.10
CA ARG A 420 -15.71 12.31 -2.47
C ARG A 420 -16.38 13.01 -1.29
N ARG A 421 -16.55 12.33 -0.15
CA ARG A 421 -17.03 12.96 1.08
C ARG A 421 -15.92 13.71 1.80
N ALA A 422 -14.70 13.18 1.74
CA ALA A 422 -13.53 13.81 2.35
C ALA A 422 -12.93 14.93 1.48
N TYR A 423 -13.04 14.83 0.15
CA TYR A 423 -12.40 15.70 -0.84
C TYR A 423 -13.38 16.07 -1.95
N ARG A 424 -13.12 17.21 -2.60
CA ARG A 424 -13.90 17.63 -3.78
C ARG A 424 -13.35 17.11 -5.12
N HIS A 425 -12.11 16.61 -5.15
CA HIS A 425 -11.39 16.32 -6.40
C HIS A 425 -11.11 14.82 -6.57
N VAL A 426 -12.16 14.04 -6.85
CA VAL A 426 -12.06 12.59 -7.09
C VAL A 426 -12.68 12.27 -8.43
N LEU A 427 -11.87 11.64 -9.29
CA LEU A 427 -12.24 11.19 -10.60
C LEU A 427 -12.32 9.67 -10.63
N HIS A 428 -13.40 9.13 -11.19
CA HIS A 428 -13.51 7.71 -11.51
C HIS A 428 -13.40 7.54 -13.02
N PHE A 429 -12.37 6.82 -13.45
CA PHE A 429 -11.99 6.67 -14.85
C PHE A 429 -12.15 5.22 -15.30
N GLN A 430 -13.09 4.98 -16.20
CA GLN A 430 -13.37 3.63 -16.68
C GLN A 430 -12.42 3.25 -17.82
N LEU A 431 -11.59 2.23 -17.60
CA LEU A 431 -10.68 1.72 -18.62
C LEU A 431 -11.34 0.66 -19.52
N GLY A 432 -12.43 0.04 -19.06
CA GLY A 432 -13.06 -1.07 -19.77
C GLY A 432 -12.21 -2.35 -19.67
N ALA A 433 -12.43 -3.28 -20.60
CA ALA A 433 -11.79 -4.60 -20.55
C ALA A 433 -10.36 -4.60 -21.11
N ASP A 434 -10.04 -3.73 -22.06
CA ASP A 434 -8.73 -3.66 -22.72
C ASP A 434 -7.83 -2.57 -22.12
N VAL A 435 -7.50 -2.79 -20.84
CA VAL A 435 -6.86 -1.81 -19.96
C VAL A 435 -5.52 -1.33 -20.50
N GLU A 436 -4.65 -2.26 -20.93
CA GLU A 436 -3.30 -1.95 -21.40
C GLU A 436 -3.34 -1.09 -22.66
N ASN A 437 -4.15 -1.47 -23.66
CA ASN A 437 -4.27 -0.70 -24.90
C ASN A 437 -4.85 0.69 -24.65
N ARG A 438 -5.84 0.81 -23.75
CA ARG A 438 -6.40 2.11 -23.41
C ARG A 438 -5.41 3.02 -22.69
N LEU A 439 -4.59 2.48 -21.78
CA LEU A 439 -3.51 3.24 -21.16
C LEU A 439 -2.42 3.63 -22.15
N ARG A 440 -2.03 2.74 -23.07
CA ARG A 440 -1.08 3.07 -24.15
C ARG A 440 -1.61 4.19 -25.03
N GLN A 441 -2.90 4.16 -25.38
CA GLN A 441 -3.54 5.22 -26.14
C GLN A 441 -3.44 6.56 -25.39
N PHE A 442 -3.73 6.58 -24.09
CA PHE A 442 -3.61 7.80 -23.29
C PHE A 442 -2.19 8.32 -23.21
N ILE A 443 -1.22 7.44 -22.95
CA ILE A 443 0.20 7.80 -22.90
C ILE A 443 0.67 8.36 -24.26
N GLY A 444 0.23 7.76 -25.37
CA GLY A 444 0.56 8.22 -26.72
C GLY A 444 -0.10 9.56 -27.09
N GLU A 445 -1.37 9.73 -26.75
CA GLU A 445 -2.10 10.99 -26.92
C GLU A 445 -1.52 12.11 -26.04
N GLU A 446 -1.04 11.79 -24.84
CA GLU A 446 -0.37 12.73 -23.93
C GLU A 446 0.93 13.27 -24.53
N VAL A 447 1.75 12.41 -25.15
CA VAL A 447 2.94 12.85 -25.91
C VAL A 447 2.54 13.81 -27.04
N ALA A 448 1.48 13.51 -27.79
CA ALA A 448 0.99 14.37 -28.86
C ALA A 448 0.43 15.71 -28.35
N PHE A 449 -0.13 15.74 -27.13
CA PHE A 449 -0.64 16.93 -26.45
C PHE A 449 0.46 17.76 -25.75
N GLN A 450 1.68 17.25 -25.61
CA GLN A 450 2.85 18.03 -25.18
C GLN A 450 3.54 18.77 -26.34
N ILE A 451 3.41 18.26 -27.58
CA ILE A 451 4.01 18.83 -28.79
C ILE A 451 3.15 19.98 -29.38
N LYS A 452 1.86 20.04 -29.01
CA LYS A 452 0.94 21.14 -29.34
C LYS A 452 0.85 22.12 -28.17
#